data_AF-A0A944ZLS9-F1
#
_entry.id   AF-A0A944ZLS9-F1
#
_cell.length_a   1.000
_cell.length_b   1.000
_cell.length_c   1.000
_cell.angle_alpha   90.00
_cell.angle_beta   90.00
_cell.angle_gamma   90.00
#
_symmetry.space_group_name_H-M   'P 1'
#
loop_
_entity.id
_entity.type
_entity.pdbx_description
1 polymer ?
#
loop_
_entity_poly.entity_id
_entity_poly.type
_entity_poly.pdbx_seq_one_letter_code
_entity_poly.pdbx_strand_id
1 'polypeptide(L)'
;MSRKLARRIEYSIIGLCLLAMALIFQPFFKMGFTIGCVLVVVGGLAFNLVPFCEPGKPLRGVFKAGMIVLIVFVVAVLLALGSAQLYGVYLASQ
;
A
#
# COMPACT_ATOMS: atom_id res chain seq x y z
N MET A 1 8.74 20.79 -6.04
CA MET A 1 9.16 20.12 -4.80
C MET A 1 10.67 20.23 -4.66
N SER A 2 11.18 20.52 -3.46
CA SER A 2 12.64 20.56 -3.24
C SER A 2 13.26 19.17 -3.40
N ARG A 3 14.48 19.09 -3.95
CA ARG A 3 15.25 17.84 -4.12
C ARG A 3 15.46 17.09 -2.81
N LYS A 4 15.57 17.82 -1.68
CA LYS A 4 15.66 17.22 -0.35
C LYS A 4 14.35 16.53 0.05
N LEU A 5 13.21 17.15 -0.24
CA LEU A 5 11.89 16.59 0.09
C LEU A 5 11.58 15.37 -0.77
N ALA A 6 11.89 15.41 -2.07
CA ALA A 6 11.81 14.27 -3.01
C ALA A 6 12.46 13.02 -2.47
N ARG A 7 13.77 13.10 -2.20
CA ARG A 7 14.52 11.97 -1.68
C ARG A 7 14.03 11.52 -0.30
N ARG A 8 13.59 12.46 0.55
CA ARG A 8 13.07 12.10 1.88
C ARG A 8 11.78 11.29 1.79
N ILE A 9 10.85 11.67 0.91
CA ILE A 9 9.60 10.91 0.73
C ILE A 9 9.90 9.52 0.15
N GLU A 10 10.72 9.46 -0.90
CA GLU A 10 11.14 8.20 -1.53
C GLU A 10 11.79 7.25 -0.52
N TYR A 11 12.80 7.71 0.23
CA TYR A 11 13.46 6.87 1.23
C TYR A 11 12.57 6.49 2.41
N SER A 12 11.63 7.35 2.82
CA SER A 12 10.65 6.97 3.83
C SER A 12 9.75 5.83 3.35
N ILE A 13 9.33 5.84 2.08
CA ILE A 13 8.48 4.77 1.50
C ILE A 13 9.26 3.46 1.41
N ILE A 14 10.50 3.50 0.92
CA ILE A 14 11.37 2.32 0.84
C ILE A 14 11.65 1.77 2.25
N GLY A 15 11.99 2.65 3.19
CA GLY A 15 12.22 2.28 4.59
C GLY A 15 11.00 1.64 5.26
N LEU A 16 9.80 2.15 4.97
CA LEU A 16 8.54 1.55 5.44
C LEU A 16 8.36 0.12 4.90
N CYS A 17 8.66 -0.12 3.62
CA CYS A 17 8.56 -1.44 3.02
C CYS A 17 9.57 -2.42 3.63
N LEU A 18 10.82 -1.98 3.82
CA LEU A 18 11.86 -2.80 4.47
C LEU A 18 11.50 -3.13 5.92
N LEU A 19 10.96 -2.16 6.67
CA LEU A 19 10.48 -2.38 8.03
C LEU A 19 9.32 -3.39 8.06
N ALA A 20 8.36 -3.26 7.13
CA ALA A 20 7.25 -4.20 7.02
C ALA A 20 7.76 -5.63 6.77
N MET A 21 8.69 -5.80 5.83
CA MET A 21 9.31 -7.10 5.56
C MET A 21 10.04 -7.65 6.80
N ALA A 22 10.84 -6.82 7.47
CA ALA A 22 11.56 -7.23 8.67
C ALA A 22 10.61 -7.73 9.78
N LEU A 23 9.44 -7.09 9.92
CA LEU A 23 8.41 -7.46 10.90
C LEU A 23 7.65 -8.74 10.52
N ILE A 24 7.35 -8.95 9.22
CA ILE A 24 6.68 -10.16 8.73
C ILE A 24 7.54 -11.40 8.96
N PHE A 25 8.85 -11.31 8.70
CA PHE A 25 9.75 -12.46 8.79
C PHE A 25 10.25 -12.76 10.23
N GLN A 26 9.61 -12.23 11.27
CA GLN A 26 9.94 -12.57 12.65
C GLN A 26 9.29 -13.92 13.06
N PRO A 27 10.07 -14.97 13.35
CA PRO A 27 9.52 -16.30 13.67
C PRO A 27 8.80 -16.37 15.03
N PHE A 28 9.14 -15.49 15.97
CA PHE A 28 8.66 -15.58 17.36
C PHE A 28 7.72 -14.44 17.76
N PHE A 29 7.62 -13.38 16.96
CA PHE A 29 6.93 -12.15 17.34
C PHE A 29 5.62 -11.96 16.58
N LYS A 30 4.54 -12.60 17.07
CA LYS A 30 3.21 -12.58 16.44
C LYS A 30 2.62 -11.17 16.27
N MET A 31 2.83 -10.29 17.25
CA MET A 31 2.37 -8.90 17.16
C MET A 31 3.09 -8.14 16.02
N GLY A 32 4.40 -8.33 15.90
CA GLY A 32 5.18 -7.78 14.79
C GLY A 32 4.72 -8.31 13.45
N PHE A 33 4.45 -9.61 13.34
CA PHE A 33 3.88 -10.20 12.13
C PHE A 33 2.57 -9.52 11.72
N THR A 34 1.62 -9.35 12.64
CA THR A 34 0.33 -8.68 12.36
C THR A 34 0.54 -7.23 11.90
N ILE A 35 1.41 -6.48 12.61
CA ILE A 35 1.74 -5.10 12.24
C ILE A 35 2.40 -5.07 10.85
N GLY A 36 3.32 -5.99 10.58
CA GLY A 36 4.02 -6.14 9.30
C GLY A 36 3.05 -6.42 8.14
N CYS A 37 2.04 -7.28 8.36
CA CYS A 37 1.01 -7.57 7.36
C CYS A 37 0.16 -6.33 7.01
N VAL A 38 -0.15 -5.48 7.99
CA VAL A 38 -0.86 -4.21 7.71
C VAL A 38 0.09 -3.23 7.01
N LEU A 39 1.33 -3.12 7.50
CA LEU A 39 2.32 -2.20 6.97
C LEU A 39 2.73 -2.53 5.53
N VAL A 40 2.76 -3.81 5.13
CA VAL A 40 3.13 -4.16 3.75
C VAL A 40 2.06 -3.72 2.75
N VAL A 41 0.78 -3.71 3.14
CA VAL A 41 -0.30 -3.16 2.30
C VAL A 41 -0.13 -1.64 2.18
N VAL A 42 0.05 -0.94 3.29
CA VAL A 42 0.28 0.52 3.29
C VAL A 42 1.54 0.89 2.52
N GLY A 43 2.63 0.15 2.73
CA GLY A 43 3.91 0.31 2.07
C GLY A 43 3.82 0.06 0.57
N GLY A 44 3.16 -1.03 0.15
CA GLY A 44 2.92 -1.34 -1.26
C GLY A 44 2.09 -0.28 -1.97
N LEU A 45 1.03 0.23 -1.33
CA LEU A 45 0.25 1.34 -1.87
C LEU A 45 1.10 2.62 -1.98
N ALA A 46 1.87 2.94 -0.94
CA ALA A 46 2.77 4.09 -0.95
C ALA A 46 3.90 3.96 -1.99
N PHE A 47 4.37 2.74 -2.27
CA PHE A 47 5.42 2.47 -3.25
C PHE A 47 5.04 2.90 -4.68
N ASN A 48 3.74 2.89 -5.00
CA ASN A 48 3.22 3.42 -6.26
C ASN A 48 3.45 4.93 -6.43
N LEU A 49 3.81 5.65 -5.35
CA LEU A 49 4.09 7.09 -5.37
C LEU A 49 5.56 7.42 -5.64
N VAL A 50 6.46 6.44 -5.52
CA VAL A 50 7.91 6.63 -5.72
C VAL A 50 8.23 7.24 -7.10
N PRO A 51 7.65 6.77 -8.22
CA PRO A 51 7.90 7.37 -9.54
C PRO A 51 7.49 8.85 -9.65
N PHE A 52 6.61 9.32 -8.75
CA PHE A 52 6.15 10.71 -8.73
C PHE A 52 6.99 11.61 -7.81
N CYS A 53 7.92 11.04 -7.05
CA CYS A 53 8.80 11.75 -6.12
C CYS A 53 10.00 12.39 -6.83
N GLU A 54 9.76 13.12 -7.92
CA GLU A 54 10.83 13.77 -8.69
C GLU A 54 11.10 15.21 -8.23
N PRO A 55 12.37 15.65 -8.18
CA PRO A 55 12.73 17.03 -7.95
C PRO A 55 12.12 17.97 -9.00
N GLY A 56 11.62 19.14 -8.58
CA GLY A 56 11.04 20.12 -9.51
C GLY A 56 9.55 19.92 -9.82
N LYS A 57 8.99 18.71 -9.70
CA LYS A 57 7.54 18.48 -9.86
C LYS A 57 6.73 19.02 -8.67
N PRO A 58 5.48 19.45 -8.86
CA PRO A 58 4.63 19.91 -7.77
C PRO A 58 4.20 18.74 -6.87
N LEU A 59 4.17 18.97 -5.54
CA LEU A 59 3.72 17.96 -4.57
C LEU A 59 2.28 17.49 -4.83
N ARG A 60 1.46 18.33 -5.46
CA ARG A 60 0.11 17.98 -5.92
C ARG A 60 0.08 16.76 -6.84
N GLY A 61 1.14 16.50 -7.61
CA GLY A 61 1.27 15.32 -8.45
C GLY A 61 1.31 14.02 -7.64
N VAL A 62 2.06 14.03 -6.54
CA VAL A 62 2.14 12.90 -5.59
C VAL A 62 0.78 12.65 -4.94
N PHE A 63 0.08 13.71 -4.52
CA PHE A 63 -1.27 13.57 -3.96
C PHE A 63 -2.29 13.03 -4.97
N LYS A 64 -2.25 13.51 -6.23
CA LYS A 64 -3.12 12.98 -7.29
C LYS A 64 -2.85 11.49 -7.54
N ALA A 65 -1.58 11.10 -7.63
CA ALA A 65 -1.21 9.68 -7.77
C ALA A 65 -1.72 8.86 -6.58
N GLY A 66 -1.57 9.36 -5.34
CA GLY A 66 -2.09 8.74 -4.14
C GLY A 66 -3.60 8.52 -4.18
N MET A 67 -4.35 9.51 -4.65
CA MET A 67 -5.80 9.39 -4.80
C MET A 67 -6.18 8.32 -5.82
N ILE A 68 -5.47 8.27 -6.96
CA ILE A 68 -5.72 7.25 -8.00
C ILE A 68 -5.46 5.84 -7.43
N VAL A 69 -4.32 5.65 -6.78
CA VAL A 69 -3.96 4.36 -6.16
C VAL A 69 -5.00 3.93 -5.12
N LEU A 70 -5.47 4.87 -4.29
CA LEU A 70 -6.51 4.60 -3.30
C LEU A 70 -7.84 4.18 -3.95
N ILE A 71 -8.28 4.89 -5.00
CA ILE A 71 -9.51 4.56 -5.71
C ILE A 71 -9.42 3.16 -6.34
N VAL A 72 -8.31 2.87 -7.02
CA VAL A 72 -8.08 1.55 -7.63
C VAL A 72 -8.10 0.45 -6.56
N PHE A 73 -7.45 0.68 -5.42
CA PHE A 73 -7.46 -0.27 -4.30
C PHE A 73 -8.88 -0.50 -3.76
N VAL A 74 -9.65 0.55 -3.51
CA VAL A 74 -11.04 0.45 -3.03
C VAL A 74 -11.91 -0.33 -4.03
N VAL A 75 -11.81 -0.02 -5.32
CA VAL A 75 -12.56 -0.75 -6.36
C VAL A 75 -12.17 -2.22 -6.37
N ALA A 76 -10.87 -2.54 -6.31
CA ALA A 76 -10.40 -3.92 -6.27
C ALA A 76 -10.91 -4.67 -5.02
N VAL A 77 -10.90 -4.04 -3.85
CA VAL A 77 -11.43 -4.61 -2.60
C VAL A 77 -12.93 -4.85 -2.70
N LEU A 78 -13.71 -3.89 -3.20
CA LEU A 78 -15.14 -4.04 -3.37
C LEU A 78 -15.49 -5.18 -4.33
N LEU A 79 -14.75 -5.29 -5.45
CA LEU A 79 -14.93 -6.40 -6.38
C LEU A 79 -14.56 -7.75 -5.76
N ALA A 80 -13.46 -7.82 -5.00
CA ALA A 80 -13.05 -9.04 -4.31
C ALA A 80 -14.08 -9.49 -3.26
N LEU A 81 -14.54 -8.57 -2.42
CA LEU A 81 -15.57 -8.85 -1.40
C LEU A 81 -16.91 -9.23 -2.06
N GLY A 82 -17.35 -8.50 -3.08
CA GLY A 82 -18.56 -8.80 -3.83
C GLY A 82 -18.51 -10.18 -4.49
N SER A 83 -17.36 -10.52 -5.11
CA SER A 83 -17.14 -11.83 -5.72
C SER A 83 -17.17 -12.95 -4.68
N ALA A 84 -16.52 -12.76 -3.53
CA ALA A 84 -16.54 -13.73 -2.43
C ALA A 84 -17.94 -13.96 -1.88
N GLN A 85 -18.76 -12.90 -1.75
CA GLN A 85 -20.16 -13.03 -1.33
C GLN A 85 -21.00 -13.79 -2.35
N LEU A 86 -20.91 -13.46 -3.63
CA LEU A 86 -21.64 -14.15 -4.69
C LEU A 86 -21.26 -15.64 -4.76
N TYR A 87 -19.97 -15.94 -4.61
CA TYR A 87 -19.49 -17.32 -4.54
C TYR A 87 -20.05 -18.07 -3.33
N GLY A 88 -20.12 -17.42 -2.16
CA GLY A 88 -20.75 -17.99 -0.97
C GLY A 88 -22.23 -18.31 -1.18
N VAL A 89 -22.98 -17.43 -1.83
CA VAL A 89 -24.40 -17.67 -2.18
C VAL A 89 -24.54 -18.84 -3.14
N TYR A 90 -23.69 -18.92 -4.17
CA TYR A 90 -23.68 -20.03 -5.11
C TYR A 90 -23.46 -21.37 -4.41
N LEU A 91 -22.44 -21.45 -3.53
CA LEU A 91 -22.16 -22.67 -2.77
C LEU A 91 -23.32 -23.06 -1.82
N ALA A 92 -24.01 -22.09 -1.23
CA ALA A 92 -25.16 -22.35 -0.37
C ALA A 92 -26.42 -22.82 -1.12
N SER A 93 -26.44 -22.63 -2.45
CA SER A 93 -27.55 -23.07 -3.32
C SER A 93 -27.34 -24.44 -3.96
N GLN A 94 -26.22 -25.11 -3.67
CA GLN A 94 -25.97 -26.53 -4.01
C GLN A 94 -26.35 -27.44 -2.85
#